data_AF-A0A9W6AST4-F1
#
_entry.id   AF-A0A9W6AST4-F1
#
_cell.length_a   1.000
_cell.length_b   1.000
_cell.length_c   1.000
_cell.angle_alpha   90.00
_cell.angle_beta   90.00
_cell.angle_gamma   90.00
#
_symmetry.space_group_name_H-M   'P 1'
#
loop_
_entity.id
_entity.type
_entity.pdbx_description
1 polymer ?
#
loop_
_entity_poly.entity_id
_entity_poly.type
_entity_poly.pdbx_seq_one_letter_code
_entity_poly.pdbx_strand_id
1 'polypeptide(L)'
;MLDTICQHTWNCDFDGHVHRWYTYGDEFGYSHRMCFFLIDYGNAPSGDDSKVPIVCYEWDGSKFIDKPQILQFEDVQAELKSVSFTQAPYEPSGKPPVRDVVRRRLRSAQRIPVRELDHMRDHPEDMEWLERKVRPRFWTNFLEQLQDIEKTRAWEEEQRIMRREFEEEEAKQKAIERMGDR
;
A
#
# COMPACT_ATOMS: atom_id res chain seq x y z
N MET A 1 -5.45 -22.84 3.07
CA MET A 1 -4.00 -22.55 2.90
C MET A 1 -3.32 -22.50 4.25
N LEU A 2 -3.74 -21.64 5.18
CA LEU A 2 -3.11 -21.56 6.52
C LEU A 2 -3.16 -22.89 7.27
N ASP A 3 -4.32 -23.57 7.31
CA ASP A 3 -4.43 -24.92 7.89
C ASP A 3 -3.48 -25.92 7.21
N THR A 4 -3.40 -25.86 5.88
CA THR A 4 -2.53 -26.73 5.09
C THR A 4 -1.06 -26.54 5.48
N ILE A 5 -0.62 -25.29 5.68
CA ILE A 5 0.74 -24.97 6.13
C ILE A 5 0.96 -25.48 7.55
N CYS A 6 0.04 -25.20 8.49
CA CYS A 6 0.17 -25.62 9.89
C CYS A 6 0.19 -27.15 10.03
N GLN A 7 -0.64 -27.85 9.28
CA GLN A 7 -0.66 -29.31 9.24
C GLN A 7 0.65 -29.86 8.66
N HIS A 8 1.19 -29.24 7.63
CA HIS A 8 2.46 -29.67 7.04
C HIS A 8 3.65 -29.46 7.97
N THR A 9 3.75 -28.30 8.64
CA THR A 9 4.93 -27.91 9.43
C THR A 9 4.86 -28.40 10.87
N TRP A 10 3.67 -28.40 11.48
CA TRP A 10 3.47 -28.67 12.91
C TRP A 10 2.40 -29.73 13.21
N ASN A 11 1.74 -30.29 12.19
CA ASN A 11 0.70 -31.30 12.33
C ASN A 11 -0.45 -30.84 13.24
N CYS A 12 -0.88 -29.58 13.08
CA CYS A 12 -2.00 -28.96 13.76
C CYS A 12 -2.82 -28.06 12.81
N ASP A 13 -4.04 -27.73 13.21
CA ASP A 13 -4.88 -26.76 12.50
C ASP A 13 -4.46 -25.32 12.81
N PHE A 14 -4.79 -24.38 11.92
CA PHE A 14 -4.52 -22.98 12.16
C PHE A 14 -5.46 -22.44 13.25
N ASP A 15 -4.86 -21.82 14.26
CA ASP A 15 -5.55 -21.11 15.34
C ASP A 15 -5.05 -19.67 15.40
N GLY A 16 -5.92 -18.71 15.10
CA GLY A 16 -5.58 -17.28 15.09
C GLY A 16 -5.29 -16.67 16.48
N HIS A 17 -5.52 -17.41 17.57
CA HIS A 17 -5.11 -17.02 18.92
C HIS A 17 -3.67 -17.43 19.24
N VAL A 18 -3.12 -18.41 18.53
CA VAL A 18 -1.80 -18.99 18.79
C VAL A 18 -0.82 -18.66 17.66
N HIS A 19 -1.28 -18.75 16.43
CA HIS A 19 -0.49 -18.54 15.23
C HIS A 19 -0.59 -17.09 14.78
N ARG A 20 0.53 -16.55 14.36
CA ARG A 20 0.60 -15.24 13.71
C ARG A 20 0.71 -15.44 12.22
N TRP A 21 0.08 -14.55 11.48
CA TRP A 21 0.05 -14.59 10.03
C TRP A 21 0.36 -13.21 9.47
N TYR A 22 1.39 -13.14 8.63
CA TYR A 22 1.76 -11.96 7.87
C TYR A 22 1.73 -12.26 6.38
N THR A 23 1.29 -11.27 5.61
CA THR A 23 1.20 -11.40 4.16
C THR A 23 2.07 -10.40 3.43
N TYR A 24 2.78 -10.89 2.42
CA TYR A 24 3.43 -10.05 1.44
C TYR A 24 2.76 -10.19 0.08
N GLY A 25 2.41 -9.03 -0.47
CA GLY A 25 1.73 -8.91 -1.73
C GLY A 25 0.22 -8.94 -1.56
N ASP A 26 -0.34 -10.00 -0.99
CA ASP A 26 -1.77 -10.17 -0.91
C ASP A 26 -2.22 -11.08 0.23
N GLU A 27 -3.49 -10.99 0.62
CA GLU A 27 -4.13 -11.86 1.61
C GLU A 27 -4.53 -13.22 1.01
N PHE A 28 -4.47 -13.34 -0.33
CA PHE A 28 -4.84 -14.53 -1.09
C PHE A 28 -3.75 -14.94 -2.09
N GLY A 29 -3.62 -16.24 -2.33
CA GLY A 29 -2.70 -16.75 -3.36
C GLY A 29 -3.25 -16.50 -4.76
N TYR A 30 -2.60 -15.63 -5.55
CA TYR A 30 -2.94 -15.44 -6.95
C TYR A 30 -2.01 -16.26 -7.85
N SER A 31 -2.58 -16.95 -8.85
CA SER A 31 -1.83 -17.79 -9.80
C SER A 31 -0.80 -17.04 -10.65
N HIS A 32 -0.94 -15.73 -10.80
CA HIS A 32 -0.08 -14.87 -11.63
C HIS A 32 0.79 -13.91 -10.80
N ARG A 33 0.96 -14.19 -9.51
CA ARG A 33 1.65 -13.33 -8.55
C ARG A 33 2.35 -14.15 -7.49
N MET A 34 3.65 -13.91 -7.30
CA MET A 34 4.34 -14.38 -6.09
C MET A 34 3.74 -13.66 -4.87
N CYS A 35 3.13 -14.46 -4.01
CA CYS A 35 2.61 -14.03 -2.71
C CYS A 35 3.39 -14.82 -1.67
N PHE A 36 3.82 -14.16 -0.60
CA PHE A 36 4.45 -14.85 0.52
C PHE A 36 3.52 -14.75 1.72
N PHE A 37 3.37 -15.88 2.39
CA PHE A 37 2.66 -15.98 3.65
C PHE A 37 3.68 -16.43 4.68
N LEU A 38 3.89 -15.60 5.69
CA LEU A 38 4.71 -15.94 6.83
C LEU A 38 3.74 -16.36 7.94
N ILE A 39 3.92 -17.59 8.41
CA ILE A 39 3.18 -18.14 9.54
C ILE A 39 4.21 -18.56 10.57
N ASP A 40 3.97 -18.18 11.81
CA ASP A 40 4.77 -18.59 12.94
C ASP A 40 3.87 -18.80 14.17
N TYR A 41 4.46 -19.34 15.22
CA TYR A 41 3.83 -19.38 16.54
C TYR A 41 4.91 -19.22 17.62
N GLY A 42 4.51 -18.65 18.76
CA GLY A 42 5.39 -18.47 19.91
C GLY A 42 6.34 -17.27 19.81
N ASN A 43 7.44 -17.33 20.57
CA ASN A 43 8.46 -16.29 20.62
C ASN A 43 9.81 -16.83 20.16
N ALA A 44 10.66 -15.93 19.65
CA ALA A 44 12.01 -16.31 19.26
C ALA A 44 12.80 -16.90 20.46
N PRO A 45 13.68 -17.89 20.22
CA PRO A 45 14.54 -18.43 21.27
C PRO A 45 15.34 -17.31 21.95
N SER A 46 15.17 -17.16 23.27
CA SER A 46 15.79 -16.09 24.06
C SER A 46 15.48 -14.66 23.60
N GLY A 47 14.39 -14.45 22.86
CA GLY A 47 14.01 -13.15 22.29
C GLY A 47 14.88 -12.70 21.11
N ASP A 48 15.64 -13.62 20.50
CA ASP A 48 16.56 -13.34 19.41
C ASP A 48 15.97 -13.81 18.07
N ASP A 49 15.31 -12.89 17.36
CA ASP A 49 14.66 -13.13 16.08
C ASP A 49 15.63 -13.70 15.02
N SER A 50 16.94 -13.43 15.12
CA SER A 50 17.94 -13.95 14.19
C SER A 50 18.16 -15.46 14.28
N LYS A 51 17.72 -16.08 15.39
CA LYS A 51 17.82 -17.52 15.64
C LYS A 51 16.56 -18.28 15.23
N VAL A 52 15.52 -17.60 14.77
CA VAL A 52 14.31 -18.25 14.29
C VAL A 52 14.60 -18.92 12.94
N PRO A 53 14.46 -20.26 12.83
CA PRO A 53 14.68 -20.94 11.56
C PRO A 53 13.54 -20.61 10.60
N ILE A 54 13.87 -20.02 9.45
CA ILE A 54 12.91 -19.74 8.40
C ILE A 54 12.97 -20.88 7.39
N VAL A 55 11.83 -21.57 7.22
CA VAL A 55 11.66 -22.61 6.20
C VAL A 55 10.77 -22.06 5.10
N CYS A 56 11.18 -22.25 3.85
CA CYS A 56 10.47 -21.73 2.69
C CYS A 56 9.93 -22.86 1.84
N TYR A 57 8.67 -22.75 1.46
CA TYR A 57 7.99 -23.71 0.61
C TYR A 57 7.32 -23.01 -0.57
N GLU A 58 7.24 -23.73 -1.69
CA GLU A 58 6.35 -23.42 -2.79
C GLU A 58 5.18 -24.41 -2.79
N TRP A 59 3.95 -23.90 -2.91
CA TRP A 59 2.75 -24.72 -3.02
C TRP A 59 2.42 -24.95 -4.49
N ASP A 60 2.48 -26.21 -4.95
CA ASP A 60 2.19 -26.58 -6.34
C ASP A 60 0.71 -26.82 -6.65
N GLY A 61 -0.17 -26.67 -5.64
CA GLY A 61 -1.59 -27.03 -5.71
C GLY A 61 -1.94 -28.34 -5.01
N SER A 62 -0.93 -29.16 -4.67
CA SER A 62 -1.10 -30.47 -4.06
C SER A 62 -0.18 -30.74 -2.86
N LYS A 63 1.05 -30.24 -2.89
CA LYS A 63 2.05 -30.40 -1.83
C LYS A 63 2.95 -29.18 -1.69
N PHE A 64 3.59 -29.08 -0.53
CA PHE A 64 4.67 -28.12 -0.29
C PHE A 64 6.00 -28.70 -0.78
N ILE A 65 6.72 -27.89 -1.55
CA ILE A 65 8.04 -28.21 -2.09
C ILE A 65 9.05 -27.28 -1.43
N ASP A 66 10.09 -27.83 -0.82
CA ASP A 66 11.16 -27.05 -0.20
C ASP A 66 11.84 -26.13 -1.22
N LYS A 67 11.90 -24.83 -0.88
CA LYS A 67 12.50 -23.78 -1.70
C LYS A 67 13.35 -22.82 -0.87
N PRO A 68 14.46 -23.30 -0.26
CA PRO A 68 15.35 -22.45 0.55
C PRO A 68 15.96 -21.29 -0.26
N GLN A 69 16.07 -21.40 -1.59
CA GLN A 69 16.56 -20.33 -2.46
C GLN A 69 15.73 -19.05 -2.40
N ILE A 70 14.48 -19.10 -1.94
CA ILE A 70 13.64 -17.89 -1.78
C ILE A 70 14.28 -16.90 -0.81
N LEU A 71 15.01 -17.40 0.19
CA LEU A 71 15.72 -16.56 1.16
C LEU A 71 16.90 -15.81 0.55
N GLN A 72 17.33 -16.12 -0.67
CA GLN A 72 18.41 -15.41 -1.35
C GLN A 72 17.93 -14.12 -2.02
N PHE A 73 16.62 -13.94 -2.17
CA PHE A 73 16.08 -12.74 -2.80
C PHE A 73 16.12 -11.54 -1.83
N GLU A 74 16.66 -10.42 -2.31
CA GLU A 74 16.87 -9.22 -1.49
C GLU A 74 15.54 -8.60 -1.01
N ASP A 75 14.50 -8.66 -1.83
CA ASP A 75 13.16 -8.18 -1.49
C ASP A 75 12.55 -9.01 -0.36
N VAL A 76 12.68 -10.34 -0.40
CA VAL A 76 12.26 -11.25 0.67
C VAL A 76 13.01 -10.93 1.96
N GLN A 77 14.34 -10.78 1.90
CA GLN A 77 15.14 -10.44 3.07
C GLN A 77 14.77 -9.07 3.67
N ALA A 78 14.48 -8.08 2.82
CA ALA A 78 14.05 -6.76 3.27
C ALA A 78 12.69 -6.80 3.97
N GLU A 79 11.75 -7.61 3.50
CA GLU A 79 10.44 -7.79 4.15
C GLU A 79 10.57 -8.58 5.46
N LEU A 80 11.36 -9.66 5.48
CA LEU A 80 11.62 -10.44 6.70
C LEU A 80 12.22 -9.58 7.81
N LYS A 81 13.13 -8.65 7.49
CA LYS A 81 13.68 -7.70 8.48
C LYS A 81 12.65 -6.74 9.07
N SER A 82 11.52 -6.54 8.40
CA SER A 82 10.43 -5.69 8.88
C SER A 82 9.42 -6.43 9.77
N VAL A 83 9.47 -7.76 9.79
CA VAL A 83 8.59 -8.60 10.61
C VAL A 83 9.35 -9.08 11.84
N SER A 84 8.84 -8.77 13.03
CA SER A 84 9.39 -9.29 14.27
C SER A 84 8.72 -10.60 14.66
N PHE A 85 9.55 -11.61 14.99
CA PHE A 85 9.12 -12.91 15.51
C PHE A 85 8.96 -12.91 17.03
N THR A 86 9.49 -11.91 17.74
CA THR A 86 9.21 -11.70 19.16
C THR A 86 8.05 -10.73 19.29
N GLN A 87 7.03 -11.09 20.06
CA GLN A 87 5.90 -10.19 20.27
C GLN A 87 6.38 -8.93 20.98
N ALA A 88 6.44 -7.82 20.25
CA ALA A 88 6.67 -6.52 20.86
C ALA A 88 5.52 -6.19 21.83
N PRO A 89 5.79 -5.48 22.93
CA PRO A 89 4.73 -4.92 23.77
C PRO A 89 3.73 -4.19 22.87
N TYR A 90 2.43 -4.35 23.15
CA TYR A 90 1.41 -3.60 22.44
C TYR A 90 1.60 -2.11 22.71
N GLU A 91 2.29 -1.42 21.81
CA GLU A 91 2.23 0.02 21.71
C GLU A 91 1.02 0.36 20.84
N PRO A 92 0.17 1.32 21.22
CA PRO A 92 -0.85 1.84 20.33
C PRO A 92 -0.15 2.27 19.05
N SER A 93 -0.35 1.50 17.98
CA SER A 93 0.33 1.78 16.73
C SER A 93 -0.06 3.20 16.32
N GLY A 94 0.93 4.08 16.23
CA GLY A 94 0.75 5.39 15.65
C GLY A 94 0.12 5.26 14.26
N LYS A 95 -0.45 6.35 13.73
CA LYS A 95 -0.98 6.34 12.37
C LYS A 95 0.10 5.78 11.44
N PRO A 96 -0.21 4.72 10.66
CA PRO A 96 0.78 4.13 9.77
C PRO A 96 1.28 5.18 8.76
N PRO A 97 2.53 5.07 8.29
CA PRO A 97 3.06 5.96 7.26
C PRO A 97 2.12 6.01 6.04
N VAL A 98 2.00 7.18 5.42
CA VAL A 98 1.05 7.38 4.31
C VAL A 98 1.35 6.43 3.15
N ARG A 99 2.63 6.22 2.83
CA ARG A 99 3.07 5.24 1.81
C ARG A 99 2.52 3.83 2.02
N ASP A 100 2.39 3.37 3.27
CA ASP A 100 1.86 2.05 3.60
C ASP A 100 0.34 2.00 3.41
N VAL A 101 -0.35 3.08 3.78
CA VAL A 101 -1.79 3.25 3.53
C VAL A 101 -2.07 3.23 2.03
N VAL A 102 -1.30 3.99 1.25
CA VAL A 102 -1.42 4.07 -0.21
C VAL A 102 -1.15 2.70 -0.84
N ARG A 103 -0.06 2.03 -0.46
CA ARG A 103 0.28 0.67 -0.92
C ARG A 103 -0.87 -0.31 -0.65
N ARG A 104 -1.46 -0.28 0.55
CA ARG A 104 -2.59 -1.15 0.92
C ARG A 104 -3.81 -0.88 0.03
N ARG A 105 -4.17 0.40 -0.15
CA ARG A 105 -5.31 0.80 -0.99
C ARG A 105 -5.14 0.36 -2.44
N LEU A 106 -3.95 0.54 -3.02
CA LEU A 106 -3.64 0.10 -4.38
C LEU A 106 -3.82 -1.42 -4.54
N ARG A 107 -3.34 -2.21 -3.56
CA ARG A 107 -3.51 -3.67 -3.57
C ARG A 107 -4.97 -4.08 -3.48
N SER A 108 -5.78 -3.36 -2.71
CA SER A 108 -7.23 -3.57 -2.59
C SER A 108 -8.05 -2.91 -3.70
N ALA A 109 -7.42 -2.39 -4.76
CA ALA A 109 -8.07 -1.64 -5.85
C ALA A 109 -8.97 -0.48 -5.36
N GLN A 110 -8.63 0.10 -4.21
CA GLN A 110 -9.34 1.24 -3.64
C GLN A 110 -8.79 2.55 -4.19
N ARG A 111 -9.69 3.52 -4.39
CA ARG A 111 -9.29 4.90 -4.70
C ARG A 111 -8.49 5.49 -3.56
N ILE A 112 -7.42 6.19 -3.88
CA ILE A 112 -6.59 6.88 -2.91
C ILE A 112 -7.20 8.27 -2.67
N PRO A 113 -7.41 8.68 -1.41
CA PRO A 113 -7.96 10.00 -1.16
C PRO A 113 -6.95 11.11 -1.51
N VAL A 114 -7.48 12.30 -1.84
CA VAL A 114 -6.70 13.46 -2.33
C VAL A 114 -5.58 13.83 -1.36
N ARG A 115 -5.83 13.77 -0.06
CA ARG A 115 -4.85 14.11 0.98
C ARG A 115 -3.61 13.22 0.93
N GLU A 116 -3.81 11.91 0.74
CA GLU A 116 -2.72 10.96 0.61
C GLU A 116 -1.99 11.13 -0.72
N LEU A 117 -2.70 11.45 -1.81
CA LEU A 117 -2.07 11.75 -3.10
C LEU A 117 -1.20 13.01 -3.05
N ASP A 118 -1.68 14.07 -2.39
CA ASP A 118 -0.89 15.29 -2.14
C ASP A 118 0.34 14.98 -1.29
N HIS A 119 0.18 14.20 -0.23
CA HIS A 119 1.31 13.80 0.60
C HIS A 119 2.36 13.04 -0.22
N MET A 120 1.96 12.05 -1.00
CA MET A 120 2.89 11.29 -1.85
C MET A 120 3.60 12.20 -2.86
N ARG A 121 2.89 13.15 -3.48
CA ARG A 121 3.50 14.13 -4.39
C ARG A 121 4.57 14.97 -3.69
N ASP A 122 4.31 15.38 -2.45
CA ASP A 122 5.21 16.25 -1.68
C ASP A 122 6.39 15.47 -1.04
N HIS A 123 6.39 14.13 -1.09
CA HIS A 123 7.39 13.25 -0.49
C HIS A 123 7.96 12.26 -1.53
N PRO A 124 8.95 12.67 -2.34
CA PRO A 124 9.52 11.85 -3.42
C PRO A 124 10.16 10.55 -2.91
N GLU A 125 10.67 10.51 -1.69
CA GLU A 125 11.21 9.30 -1.06
C GLU A 125 10.15 8.20 -0.89
N ASP A 126 8.90 8.61 -0.62
CA ASP A 126 7.77 7.69 -0.48
C ASP A 126 7.26 7.23 -1.84
N MET A 127 7.39 8.07 -2.88
CA MET A 127 7.12 7.71 -4.28
C MET A 127 8.10 6.64 -4.78
N GLU A 128 9.40 6.85 -4.60
CA GLU A 128 10.44 5.88 -4.97
C GLU A 128 10.28 4.57 -4.19
N TRP A 129 9.94 4.66 -2.90
CA TRP A 129 9.63 3.49 -2.10
C TRP A 129 8.41 2.74 -2.66
N LEU A 130 7.34 3.47 -2.99
CA LEU A 130 6.11 2.87 -3.49
C LEU A 130 6.33 2.19 -4.84
N GLU A 131 7.01 2.84 -5.77
CA GLU A 131 7.36 2.31 -7.10
C GLU A 131 8.09 0.96 -6.99
N ARG A 132 9.08 0.86 -6.09
CA ARG A 132 9.80 -0.41 -5.85
C ARG A 132 8.94 -1.48 -5.17
N LYS A 133 7.94 -1.08 -4.38
CA LYS A 133 7.13 -1.99 -3.55
C LYS A 133 5.82 -2.42 -4.21
N VAL A 134 5.45 -1.82 -5.33
CA VAL A 134 4.24 -2.16 -6.09
C VAL A 134 4.59 -2.63 -7.50
N ARG A 135 3.73 -3.45 -8.09
CA ARG A 135 3.91 -3.88 -9.49
C ARG A 135 3.65 -2.72 -10.45
N PRO A 136 4.20 -2.75 -11.68
CA PRO A 136 3.98 -1.73 -12.69
C PRO A 136 2.51 -1.35 -12.88
N ARG A 137 1.56 -2.30 -12.91
CA ARG A 137 0.13 -2.00 -13.05
C ARG A 137 -0.44 -1.12 -11.91
N PHE A 138 -0.01 -1.37 -10.68
CA PHE A 138 -0.45 -0.60 -9.52
C PHE A 138 0.23 0.76 -9.49
N TRP A 139 1.47 0.82 -9.95
CA TRP A 139 2.18 2.06 -10.16
C TRP A 139 1.51 2.92 -11.25
N THR A 140 1.17 2.35 -12.39
CA THR A 140 0.42 3.01 -13.45
C THR A 140 -0.92 3.53 -12.93
N ASN A 141 -1.69 2.70 -12.22
CA ASN A 141 -2.95 3.14 -11.64
C ASN A 141 -2.78 4.28 -10.62
N PHE A 142 -1.71 4.25 -9.84
CA PHE A 142 -1.36 5.32 -8.92
C PHE A 142 -1.05 6.63 -9.67
N LEU A 143 -0.25 6.57 -10.75
CA LEU A 143 0.08 7.72 -11.59
C LEU A 143 -1.15 8.28 -12.32
N GLU A 144 -2.06 7.41 -12.79
CA GLU A 144 -3.34 7.83 -13.38
C GLU A 144 -4.18 8.61 -12.37
N GLN A 145 -4.30 8.11 -11.13
CA GLN A 145 -5.02 8.82 -10.06
C GLN A 145 -4.39 10.18 -9.72
N LEU A 146 -3.05 10.29 -9.74
CA LEU A 146 -2.36 11.57 -9.57
C LEU A 146 -2.69 12.55 -10.69
N GLN A 147 -2.56 12.11 -11.95
CA GLN A 147 -2.85 12.94 -13.12
C GLN A 147 -4.30 13.40 -13.17
N ASP A 148 -5.24 12.54 -12.78
CA ASP A 148 -6.67 12.89 -12.74
C ASP A 148 -6.96 13.99 -11.73
N ILE A 149 -6.28 14.01 -10.58
CA ILE A 149 -6.40 15.10 -9.61
C ILE A 149 -5.84 16.40 -10.17
N GLU A 150 -4.69 16.34 -10.83
CA GLU A 150 -4.07 17.53 -11.43
C GLU A 150 -4.98 18.14 -12.51
N LYS A 151 -5.56 17.30 -13.38
CA LYS A 151 -6.53 17.74 -14.39
C LYS A 151 -7.77 18.36 -13.75
N THR A 152 -8.30 17.72 -12.70
CA THR A 152 -9.48 18.23 -11.98
C THR A 152 -9.19 19.62 -11.39
N ARG A 153 -8.03 19.81 -10.77
CA ARG A 153 -7.60 21.09 -10.20
C ARG A 153 -7.39 22.17 -11.26
N ALA A 154 -6.76 21.81 -12.38
CA ALA A 154 -6.55 22.74 -13.49
C ALA A 154 -7.90 23.22 -14.05
N TRP A 155 -8.85 22.30 -14.24
CA TRP A 155 -10.20 22.66 -14.69
C TRP A 155 -10.92 23.55 -13.66
N GLU A 156 -10.86 23.24 -12.37
CA GLU A 156 -11.46 24.08 -11.31
C GLU A 156 -10.87 25.50 -11.30
N GLU A 157 -9.57 25.64 -11.52
CA GLU A 157 -8.87 26.92 -11.61
C GLU A 157 -9.31 27.72 -12.84
N GLU A 158 -9.37 27.07 -14.02
CA GLU A 158 -9.87 27.70 -15.25
C GLU A 158 -11.31 28.20 -15.07
N GLN A 159 -12.19 27.39 -14.45
CA GLN A 159 -13.56 27.80 -14.15
C GLN A 159 -13.61 28.99 -13.19
N ARG A 160 -12.67 29.08 -12.24
CA ARG A 160 -12.56 30.21 -11.32
C ARG A 160 -12.13 31.49 -12.03
N ILE A 161 -11.14 31.39 -12.93
CA ILE A 161 -10.67 32.51 -13.74
C ILE A 161 -11.80 33.03 -14.64
N MET A 162 -12.46 32.14 -15.39
CA MET A 162 -13.57 32.51 -16.28
C MET A 162 -14.73 33.18 -15.53
N ARG A 163 -15.10 32.67 -14.34
CA ARG A 163 -16.14 33.32 -13.51
C ARG A 163 -15.74 34.74 -13.10
N ARG A 164 -14.49 34.93 -12.68
CA ARG A 164 -13.99 36.24 -12.29
C ARG A 164 -13.97 37.22 -13.47
N GLU A 165 -13.52 36.78 -14.63
CA GLU A 165 -13.51 37.62 -15.85
C GLU A 165 -14.93 38.01 -16.26
N PHE A 166 -15.88 37.08 -16.18
CA PHE A 166 -17.29 37.37 -16.45
C PHE A 166 -17.87 38.39 -15.47
N GLU A 167 -17.61 38.24 -14.17
CA GLU A 167 -18.04 39.20 -13.14
C GLU A 167 -17.42 40.59 -13.36
N GLU A 168 -16.15 40.65 -13.76
CA GLU A 168 -15.46 41.91 -14.07
C GLU A 168 -16.04 42.60 -15.32
N GLU A 169 -16.36 41.85 -16.38
CA GLU A 169 -17.03 42.39 -17.57
C GLU A 169 -18.46 42.85 -17.28
N GLU A 170 -19.23 42.09 -16.50
CA GLU A 170 -20.58 42.51 -16.08
C GLU A 170 -20.53 43.80 -15.23
N ALA A 171 -19.55 43.91 -14.33
CA ALA A 171 -19.34 45.11 -13.53
C ALA A 171 -18.97 46.33 -14.39
N LYS A 172 -18.11 46.17 -15.40
CA LYS A 172 -17.77 47.23 -16.37
C LYS A 172 -19.01 47.67 -17.15
N GLN A 173 -19.80 46.73 -17.65
CA GLN A 173 -21.01 47.03 -18.42
C GLN A 173 -22.02 47.82 -17.59
N LYS A 174 -22.30 47.40 -16.35
CA LYS A 174 -23.16 48.13 -15.41
C LYS A 174 -22.64 49.53 -15.08
N ALA A 175 -21.32 49.72 -15.01
CA ALA A 175 -20.71 51.02 -14.78
C ALA A 175 -20.90 51.97 -15.98
N ILE A 176 -20.80 51.46 -17.20
CA ILE A 176 -21.05 52.21 -18.44
C ILE A 176 -22.52 52.65 -18.52
N GLU A 177 -23.46 51.74 -18.28
CA GLU A 177 -24.90 52.04 -18.30
C GLU A 177 -25.26 53.14 -17.29
N ARG A 178 -24.70 53.08 -16.07
CA ARG A 178 -24.90 54.12 -15.05
C ARG A 178 -24.33 55.49 -15.42
N MET A 179 -23.34 55.56 -16.30
CA MET A 179 -22.76 56.82 -16.78
C MET A 179 -23.52 57.40 -17.98
N GLY A 180 -24.24 56.57 -18.76
CA GLY A 180 -25.07 57.02 -19.89
C GLY A 180 -26.43 57.61 -19.49
N ASP A 181 -26.91 57.34 -18.27
CA ASP A 181 -28.19 57.82 -17.73
C ASP A 181 -28.08 59.16 -16.95
N ARG A 182 -26.95 59.87 -17.01
CA ARG A 182 -26.72 61.21 -16.42
C ARG A 182 -26.55 62.29 -17.47
#